data_AF-A0A483A9I8-F1
#
_entry.id   AF-A0A483A9I8-F1
#
_cell.length_a   1.000
_cell.length_b   1.000
_cell.length_c   1.000
_cell.angle_alpha   90.00
_cell.angle_beta   90.00
_cell.angle_gamma   90.00
#
_symmetry.space_group_name_H-M   'P 1'
#
loop_
_entity.id
_entity.type
_entity.pdbx_description
1 polymer ?
#
loop_
_entity_poly.entity_id
_entity_poly.type
_entity_poly.pdbx_seq_one_letter_code
_entity_poly.pdbx_strand_id
1 'polypeptide(L)'
;MYYAFIDHMIMELESRLIKSENRFYAQYLLPRVIGNITNEQIATLYETYQTDLTCNLDEFKREVARWRTRWSITPRDQMPTSLCETLDAVNPVLYPSIDTILCIMLTMPVTSATAERSFSVLRRLKTYVRSTMNNDRLSSLALMHIHRDFSVDLDKVMEKFVSAKTRRTDFGQF
;
A
#
# COMPACT_ATOMS: atom_id res chain seq x y z
N MET A 1 19.11 -9.77 9.75
CA MET A 1 17.96 -9.00 10.26
C MET A 1 17.04 -8.46 9.16
N TYR A 2 17.58 -7.97 8.02
CA TYR A 2 16.80 -7.36 6.92
C TYR A 2 15.78 -8.29 6.25
N TYR A 3 16.05 -9.59 6.13
CA TYR A 3 15.11 -10.55 5.50
C TYR A 3 13.81 -10.74 6.26
N ALA A 4 13.88 -10.87 7.59
CA ALA A 4 12.69 -11.09 8.40
C ALA A 4 11.72 -9.89 8.30
N PHE A 5 12.26 -8.67 8.21
CA PHE A 5 11.47 -7.46 8.03
C PHE A 5 10.80 -7.39 6.66
N ILE A 6 11.55 -7.64 5.57
CA ILE A 6 10.97 -7.65 4.21
C ILE A 6 9.96 -8.79 4.05
N ASP A 7 10.22 -9.96 4.64
CA ASP A 7 9.27 -11.08 4.64
C ASP A 7 8.01 -10.77 5.44
N HIS A 8 8.15 -10.09 6.57
CA HIS A 8 7.02 -9.62 7.36
C HIS A 8 6.19 -8.58 6.60
N MET A 9 6.83 -7.59 5.96
CA MET A 9 6.14 -6.60 5.12
C MET A 9 5.42 -7.25 3.95
N ILE A 10 6.03 -8.22 3.28
CA ILE A 10 5.38 -8.96 2.19
C ILE A 10 4.19 -9.76 2.73
N MET A 11 4.35 -10.44 3.87
CA MET A 11 3.27 -11.23 4.47
C MET A 11 2.08 -10.36 4.90
N GLU A 12 2.34 -9.21 5.50
CA GLU A 12 1.30 -8.22 5.86
C GLU A 12 0.60 -7.67 4.62
N LEU A 13 1.35 -7.32 3.58
CA LEU A 13 0.76 -6.83 2.33
C LEU A 13 -0.06 -7.94 1.64
N GLU A 14 0.46 -9.17 1.54
CA GLU A 14 -0.25 -10.31 0.94
C GLU A 14 -1.53 -10.67 1.73
N SER A 15 -1.46 -10.68 3.06
CA SER A 15 -2.64 -10.96 3.90
C SER A 15 -3.69 -9.86 3.78
N ARG A 16 -3.26 -8.59 3.73
CA ARG A 16 -4.17 -7.44 3.71
C ARG A 16 -4.77 -7.15 2.34
N LEU A 17 -4.08 -7.44 1.24
CA LEU A 17 -4.46 -6.99 -0.10
C LEU A 17 -4.85 -8.11 -1.09
N ILE A 18 -4.35 -9.34 -0.91
CA ILE A 18 -4.60 -10.44 -1.85
C ILE A 18 -5.67 -11.41 -1.32
N LYS A 19 -5.65 -11.68 0.00
CA LYS A 19 -6.61 -12.61 0.62
C LYS A 19 -7.96 -11.98 0.99
N SER A 20 -8.08 -10.67 0.89
CA SER A 20 -9.23 -9.92 1.39
C SER A 20 -10.19 -9.52 0.26
N GLU A 21 -10.66 -10.49 -0.52
CA GLU A 21 -11.73 -10.26 -1.52
C GLU A 21 -12.94 -9.54 -0.87
N ASN A 22 -13.18 -9.83 0.41
CA ASN A 22 -14.26 -9.21 1.17
C ASN A 22 -14.10 -7.71 1.40
N ARG A 23 -12.87 -7.16 1.38
CA ARG A 23 -12.64 -5.72 1.55
C ARG A 23 -13.10 -4.92 0.34
N PHE A 24 -13.15 -5.54 -0.83
CA PHE A 24 -13.76 -4.92 -2.01
C PHE A 24 -15.27 -4.75 -1.88
N TYR A 25 -15.95 -5.44 -0.95
CA TYR A 25 -17.36 -5.17 -0.64
C TYR A 25 -17.59 -3.74 -0.10
N ALA A 26 -16.55 -3.02 0.35
CA ALA A 26 -16.68 -1.60 0.68
C ALA A 26 -17.17 -0.75 -0.51
N GLN A 27 -16.97 -1.20 -1.76
CA GLN A 27 -17.46 -0.51 -2.96
C GLN A 27 -19.00 -0.38 -2.99
N TYR A 28 -19.73 -1.26 -2.30
CA TYR A 28 -21.19 -1.18 -2.21
C TYR A 28 -21.67 0.01 -1.37
N LEU A 29 -20.78 0.63 -0.57
CA LEU A 29 -21.08 1.87 0.16
C LEU A 29 -21.13 3.11 -0.75
N LEU A 30 -20.66 2.99 -2.00
CA LEU A 30 -20.72 4.10 -2.95
C LEU A 30 -22.18 4.48 -3.24
N PRO A 31 -22.50 5.78 -3.31
CA PRO A 31 -23.87 6.27 -3.54
C PRO A 31 -24.58 5.64 -4.73
N ARG A 32 -23.83 5.27 -5.78
CA ARG A 32 -24.35 4.63 -6.99
C ARG A 32 -24.82 3.18 -6.77
N VAL A 33 -24.25 2.49 -5.79
CA VAL A 33 -24.45 1.04 -5.56
C VAL A 33 -25.16 0.77 -4.23
N ILE A 34 -25.22 1.75 -3.32
CA ILE A 34 -25.87 1.66 -2.00
C ILE A 34 -27.33 1.23 -2.07
N GLY A 35 -28.02 1.47 -3.20
CA GLY A 35 -29.40 1.05 -3.42
C GLY A 35 -29.59 -0.48 -3.44
N ASN A 36 -28.54 -1.24 -3.77
CA ASN A 36 -28.61 -2.68 -3.99
C ASN A 36 -28.04 -3.51 -2.82
N ILE A 37 -27.56 -2.86 -1.76
CA ILE A 37 -26.89 -3.55 -0.65
C ILE A 37 -27.90 -4.36 0.19
N THR A 38 -27.59 -5.63 0.45
CA THR A 38 -28.40 -6.51 1.30
C THR A 38 -27.90 -6.48 2.76
N ASN A 39 -28.76 -6.86 3.70
CA ASN A 39 -28.39 -6.91 5.12
C ASN A 39 -27.26 -7.92 5.41
N GLU A 40 -27.18 -8.99 4.63
CA GLU A 40 -26.11 -9.98 4.70
C GLU A 40 -24.77 -9.37 4.30
N GLN A 41 -24.74 -8.61 3.19
CA GLN A 41 -23.54 -7.89 2.77
C GLN A 41 -23.08 -6.86 3.80
N ILE A 42 -24.01 -6.16 4.46
CA ILE A 42 -23.69 -5.23 5.55
C ILE A 42 -23.06 -5.96 6.73
N ALA A 43 -23.55 -7.15 7.09
CA ALA A 43 -22.97 -7.96 8.16
C ALA A 43 -21.56 -8.44 7.82
N THR A 44 -21.35 -8.96 6.61
CA THR A 44 -20.02 -9.37 6.12
C THR A 44 -19.05 -8.19 6.06
N LEU A 45 -19.53 -7.01 5.66
CA LEU A 45 -18.73 -5.79 5.63
C LEU A 45 -18.32 -5.39 7.05
N TYR A 46 -19.25 -5.40 8.00
CA TYR A 46 -18.95 -5.11 9.39
C TYR A 46 -17.90 -6.07 9.96
N GLU A 47 -18.06 -7.38 9.77
CA GLU A 47 -17.08 -8.38 10.23
C GLU A 47 -15.69 -8.14 9.63
N THR A 48 -15.63 -7.72 8.37
CA THR A 48 -14.37 -7.45 7.66
C THR A 48 -13.63 -6.22 8.20
N TYR A 49 -14.36 -5.22 8.68
CA TYR A 49 -13.82 -3.94 9.18
C TYR A 49 -13.95 -3.78 10.70
N GLN A 50 -14.39 -4.82 11.42
CA GLN A 50 -14.66 -4.77 12.86
C GLN A 50 -13.44 -4.35 13.67
N THR A 51 -12.23 -4.69 13.22
CA THR A 51 -10.96 -4.30 13.86
C THR A 51 -10.68 -2.80 13.81
N ASP A 52 -11.25 -2.12 12.81
CA ASP A 52 -10.99 -0.70 12.52
C ASP A 52 -12.18 0.18 12.93
N LEU A 53 -13.33 -0.42 13.23
CA LEU A 53 -14.57 0.26 13.63
C LEU A 53 -14.74 0.25 15.15
N THR A 54 -15.21 1.36 15.71
CA THR A 54 -15.51 1.47 17.15
C THR A 54 -17.00 1.27 17.48
N CYS A 55 -17.85 1.09 16.48
CA CYS A 55 -19.30 1.00 16.63
C CYS A 55 -19.79 -0.45 16.64
N ASN A 56 -20.98 -0.68 17.18
CA ASN A 56 -21.65 -1.98 17.12
C ASN A 56 -22.33 -2.24 15.77
N LEU A 57 -22.60 -3.50 15.42
CA LEU A 57 -23.26 -3.89 14.16
C LEU A 57 -24.59 -3.14 13.93
N ASP A 58 -25.40 -2.95 14.98
CA ASP A 58 -26.68 -2.26 14.86
C ASP A 58 -26.52 -0.75 14.65
N GLU A 59 -25.48 -0.14 15.22
CA GLU A 59 -25.13 1.26 14.96
C GLU A 59 -24.68 1.44 13.52
N PHE A 60 -23.85 0.53 13.04
CA PHE A 60 -23.40 0.52 11.65
C PHE A 60 -24.57 0.36 10.68
N LYS A 61 -25.49 -0.60 10.92
CA LYS A 61 -26.70 -0.77 10.10
C LYS A 61 -27.55 0.50 10.05
N ARG A 62 -27.74 1.17 11.20
CA ARG A 62 -28.47 2.45 11.26
C ARG A 62 -27.75 3.54 10.46
N GLU A 63 -26.43 3.61 10.56
CA GLU A 63 -25.63 4.56 9.79
C GLU A 63 -25.75 4.33 8.28
N VAL A 64 -25.63 3.07 7.83
CA VAL A 64 -25.80 2.68 6.43
C VAL A 64 -27.22 3.00 5.94
N ALA A 65 -28.26 2.79 6.76
CA ALA A 65 -29.62 3.16 6.40
C ALA A 65 -29.78 4.68 6.23
N ARG A 66 -29.19 5.49 7.11
CA ARG A 66 -29.18 6.96 6.97
C ARG A 66 -28.44 7.41 5.73
N TRP A 67 -27.31 6.77 5.43
CA TRP A 67 -26.50 7.04 4.23
C TRP A 67 -27.28 6.71 2.96
N ARG A 68 -27.94 5.55 2.91
CA ARG A 68 -28.81 5.14 1.81
C ARG A 68 -29.94 6.14 1.58
N THR A 69 -30.59 6.61 2.64
CA THR A 69 -31.68 7.59 2.55
C THR A 69 -31.17 8.93 2.01
N ARG A 70 -30.02 9.42 2.49
CA ARG A 70 -29.40 10.67 2.00
C ARG A 70 -29.20 10.64 0.48
N TRP A 71 -28.67 9.54 -0.05
CA TRP A 71 -28.39 9.39 -1.48
C TRP A 71 -29.62 9.01 -2.31
N SER A 72 -30.68 8.50 -1.69
CA SER A 72 -31.97 8.25 -2.36
C SER A 72 -32.75 9.54 -2.61
N ILE A 73 -32.58 10.54 -1.75
CA ILE A 73 -33.24 11.86 -1.86
C ILE A 73 -32.45 12.79 -2.80
N THR A 74 -31.14 12.57 -2.93
CA THR A 74 -30.26 13.40 -3.75
C THR A 74 -30.45 13.07 -5.23
N PRO A 75 -30.63 14.06 -6.13
CA PRO A 75 -30.71 13.81 -7.56
C PRO A 75 -29.42 13.18 -8.10
N ARG A 76 -29.55 12.29 -9.08
CA ARG A 76 -28.41 11.52 -9.64
C ARG A 76 -27.27 12.40 -10.18
N ASP A 77 -27.58 13.63 -10.58
CA ASP A 77 -26.63 14.59 -11.14
C ASP A 77 -25.65 15.15 -10.08
N GLN A 78 -26.02 15.09 -8.80
CA GLN A 78 -25.18 15.50 -7.66
C GLN A 78 -24.53 14.29 -6.97
N MET A 79 -24.71 13.09 -7.52
CA MET A 79 -24.18 11.88 -6.94
C MET A 79 -22.71 11.73 -7.33
N PRO A 80 -21.78 11.61 -6.36
CA PRO A 80 -20.38 11.44 -6.67
C PRO A 80 -20.18 10.13 -7.43
N THR A 81 -19.35 10.19 -8.47
CA THR A 81 -19.06 9.04 -9.35
C THR A 81 -17.78 8.34 -8.95
N SER A 82 -16.90 9.06 -8.25
CA SER A 82 -15.61 8.58 -7.81
C SER A 82 -15.57 8.35 -6.29
N LEU A 83 -14.66 7.48 -5.84
CA LEU A 83 -14.45 7.22 -4.41
C LEU A 83 -13.95 8.47 -3.67
N CYS A 84 -13.06 9.26 -4.29
CA CYS A 84 -12.57 10.52 -3.73
C CYS A 84 -13.70 11.54 -3.54
N GLU A 85 -14.54 11.75 -4.56
CA GLU A 85 -15.69 12.66 -4.47
C GLU A 85 -16.70 12.19 -3.41
N THR A 86 -16.84 10.88 -3.23
CA THR A 86 -17.69 10.30 -2.18
C THR A 86 -17.14 10.59 -0.80
N LEU A 87 -15.82 10.52 -0.62
CA LEU A 87 -15.16 10.91 0.62
C LEU A 87 -15.32 12.40 0.89
N ASP A 88 -15.11 13.27 -0.11
CA ASP A 88 -15.28 14.72 0.08
C ASP A 88 -16.71 15.12 0.45
N ALA A 89 -17.71 14.34 -0.01
CA ALA A 89 -19.12 14.55 0.32
C ALA A 89 -19.54 13.92 1.67
N VAL A 90 -18.72 13.03 2.26
CA VAL A 90 -19.03 12.40 3.55
C VAL A 90 -18.85 13.43 4.66
N ASN A 91 -19.71 13.38 5.67
CA ASN A 91 -19.50 14.17 6.88
C ASN A 91 -19.04 13.20 7.98
N PRO A 92 -17.79 13.31 8.45
CA PRO A 92 -17.22 12.35 9.41
C PRO A 92 -17.92 12.37 10.78
N VAL A 93 -18.63 13.44 11.12
CA VAL A 93 -19.42 13.52 12.38
C VAL A 93 -20.72 12.72 12.27
N LEU A 94 -21.35 12.72 11.09
CA LEU A 94 -22.63 12.03 10.87
C LEU A 94 -22.45 10.57 10.44
N TYR A 95 -21.34 10.26 9.76
CA TYR A 95 -21.04 8.97 9.18
C TYR A 95 -19.58 8.52 9.46
N PRO A 96 -19.18 8.40 10.74
CA PRO A 96 -17.80 8.10 11.12
C PRO A 96 -17.33 6.72 10.64
N SER A 97 -18.22 5.72 10.66
CA SER A 97 -17.88 4.36 10.26
C SER A 97 -17.72 4.26 8.75
N ILE A 98 -18.60 4.91 7.99
CA ILE A 98 -18.52 4.96 6.53
C ILE A 98 -17.27 5.75 6.09
N ASP A 99 -16.98 6.89 6.72
CA ASP A 99 -15.78 7.68 6.45
C ASP A 99 -14.49 6.86 6.64
N THR A 100 -14.40 6.13 7.76
CA THR A 100 -13.27 5.25 8.06
C THR A 100 -13.11 4.15 7.00
N ILE A 101 -14.21 3.49 6.60
CA ILE A 101 -14.17 2.45 5.57
C ILE A 101 -13.77 3.02 4.21
N LEU A 102 -14.27 4.20 3.83
CA LEU A 102 -13.91 4.88 2.58
C LEU A 102 -12.44 5.29 2.56
N CYS A 103 -11.92 5.80 3.69
CA CYS A 103 -10.49 6.11 3.85
C CYS A 103 -9.63 4.85 3.69
N ILE A 104 -9.98 3.76 4.37
CA ILE A 104 -9.27 2.48 4.24
C ILE A 104 -9.32 2.02 2.78
N MET A 105 -10.48 2.12 2.12
CA MET A 105 -10.63 1.76 0.71
C MET A 105 -9.76 2.59 -0.24
N LEU A 106 -9.59 3.88 0.02
CA LEU A 106 -8.69 4.75 -0.76
C LEU A 106 -7.20 4.43 -0.53
N THR A 107 -6.84 4.03 0.68
CA THR A 107 -5.46 3.63 0.99
C THR A 107 -5.13 2.23 0.48
N MET A 108 -6.13 1.38 0.27
CA MET A 108 -5.95 0.11 -0.43
C MET A 108 -5.67 0.39 -1.92
N PRO A 109 -4.62 -0.20 -2.52
CA PRO A 109 -4.46 -0.17 -3.97
C PRO A 109 -5.62 -0.93 -4.63
N VAL A 110 -6.72 -0.24 -4.92
CA VAL A 110 -7.97 -0.81 -5.48
C VAL A 110 -7.73 -1.48 -6.84
N THR A 111 -6.67 -1.11 -7.55
CA THR A 111 -6.29 -1.80 -8.79
C THR A 111 -5.41 -3.01 -8.45
N SER A 112 -5.93 -4.23 -8.66
CA SER A 112 -5.13 -5.46 -8.57
C SER A 112 -3.82 -5.32 -9.35
N ALA A 113 -3.84 -4.63 -10.50
CA ALA A 113 -2.66 -4.38 -11.34
C ALA A 113 -1.54 -3.60 -10.64
N THR A 114 -1.84 -2.58 -9.83
CA THR A 114 -0.81 -1.78 -9.12
C THR A 114 -0.32 -2.52 -7.88
N ALA A 115 -1.20 -3.27 -7.21
CA ALA A 115 -0.84 -4.16 -6.12
C ALA A 115 0.08 -5.28 -6.65
N GLU A 116 -0.33 -6.02 -7.69
CA GLU A 116 0.45 -7.05 -8.37
C GLU A 116 1.80 -6.53 -8.88
N ARG A 117 1.84 -5.32 -9.45
CA ARG A 117 3.10 -4.67 -9.85
C ARG A 117 4.00 -4.40 -8.64
N SER A 118 3.44 -3.88 -7.54
CA SER A 118 4.17 -3.61 -6.30
C SER A 118 4.67 -4.89 -5.63
N PHE A 119 3.85 -5.94 -5.60
CA PHE A 119 4.23 -7.28 -5.13
C PHE A 119 5.30 -7.92 -6.02
N SER A 120 5.21 -7.76 -7.34
CA SER A 120 6.23 -8.22 -8.27
C SER A 120 7.56 -7.50 -8.04
N VAL A 121 7.54 -6.18 -7.80
CA VAL A 121 8.72 -5.40 -7.43
C VAL A 121 9.29 -5.84 -6.08
N LEU A 122 8.46 -6.05 -5.06
CA LEU A 122 8.88 -6.53 -3.74
C LEU A 122 9.44 -7.96 -3.81
N ARG A 123 8.84 -8.84 -4.61
CA ARG A 123 9.32 -10.22 -4.81
C ARG A 123 10.63 -10.23 -5.59
N ARG A 124 10.79 -9.36 -6.58
CA ARG A 124 12.08 -9.12 -7.26
C ARG A 124 13.13 -8.56 -6.31
N LEU A 125 12.78 -7.61 -5.45
CA LEU A 125 13.67 -7.08 -4.41
C LEU A 125 14.06 -8.16 -3.39
N LYS A 126 13.11 -8.98 -2.92
CA LYS A 126 13.38 -10.11 -2.03
C LYS A 126 14.32 -11.12 -2.67
N THR A 127 14.07 -11.51 -3.93
CA THR A 127 14.95 -12.39 -4.70
C THR A 127 16.32 -11.76 -4.94
N TYR A 128 16.35 -10.47 -5.27
CA TYR A 128 17.59 -9.72 -5.50
C TYR A 128 18.42 -9.65 -4.22
N VAL A 129 17.85 -9.21 -3.09
CA VAL A 129 18.51 -9.21 -1.79
C VAL A 129 19.00 -10.62 -1.45
N ARG A 130 18.16 -11.67 -1.63
CA ARG A 130 18.51 -13.09 -1.45
C ARG A 130 19.69 -13.56 -2.29
N SER A 131 19.74 -13.14 -3.56
CA SER A 131 20.87 -13.42 -4.46
C SER A 131 22.11 -12.58 -4.15
N THR A 132 21.95 -11.42 -3.51
CA THR A 132 23.03 -10.45 -3.23
C THR A 132 23.54 -10.52 -1.79
N MET A 133 23.04 -11.44 -0.97
CA MET A 133 23.55 -11.71 0.37
C MET A 133 25.04 -12.12 0.39
N ASN A 134 25.62 -12.38 -0.79
CA ASN A 134 27.03 -12.67 -0.98
C ASN A 134 27.86 -11.48 -1.52
N ASN A 135 27.36 -10.25 -1.52
CA ASN A 135 28.12 -9.12 -2.06
C ASN A 135 28.05 -7.86 -1.17
N ASP A 136 29.09 -7.65 -0.36
CA ASP A 136 29.33 -6.43 0.45
C ASP A 136 29.25 -5.12 -0.38
N ARG A 137 29.45 -5.24 -1.70
CA ARG A 137 29.30 -4.15 -2.67
C ARG A 137 27.90 -3.53 -2.67
N LEU A 138 26.85 -4.32 -2.44
CA LEU A 138 25.48 -3.81 -2.46
C LEU A 138 25.13 -3.06 -1.18
N SER A 139 25.55 -3.55 0.00
CA SER A 139 25.37 -2.84 1.27
C SER A 139 25.98 -1.44 1.20
N SER A 140 27.17 -1.35 0.60
CA SER A 140 27.87 -0.09 0.36
C SER A 140 27.11 0.82 -0.62
N LEU A 141 26.53 0.26 -1.69
CA LEU A 141 25.78 1.02 -2.69
C LEU A 141 24.40 1.49 -2.18
N ALA A 142 23.71 0.67 -1.37
CA ALA A 142 22.45 1.03 -0.72
C ALA A 142 22.66 2.16 0.30
N LEU A 143 23.74 2.10 1.10
CA LEU A 143 24.16 3.20 1.97
C LEU A 143 24.40 4.49 1.18
N MET A 144 25.09 4.42 0.05
CA MET A 144 25.33 5.57 -0.84
C MET A 144 24.03 6.15 -1.43
N HIS A 145 23.04 5.30 -1.71
CA HIS A 145 21.75 5.73 -2.25
C HIS A 145 20.83 6.36 -1.19
N ILE A 146 20.88 5.85 0.03
CA ILE A 146 20.14 6.40 1.19
C ILE A 146 20.75 7.75 1.61
N HIS A 147 22.08 7.86 1.59
CA HIS A 147 22.82 9.09 1.89
C HIS A 147 23.16 9.89 0.63
N ARG A 148 22.14 10.19 -0.19
CA ARG A 148 22.32 10.85 -1.49
C ARG A 148 22.85 12.29 -1.39
N ASP A 149 22.69 12.92 -0.23
CA ASP A 149 23.15 14.30 0.04
C ASP A 149 24.64 14.38 0.39
N PHE A 150 25.35 13.25 0.46
CA PHE A 150 26.79 13.23 0.69
C PHE A 150 27.52 13.37 -0.65
N SER A 151 28.10 14.54 -0.91
CA SER A 151 28.95 14.74 -2.09
C SER A 151 30.23 13.91 -1.95
N VAL A 152 30.29 12.80 -2.68
CA VAL A 152 31.49 11.96 -2.71
C VAL A 152 32.50 12.59 -3.65
N ASP A 153 33.65 12.99 -3.11
CA ASP A 153 34.80 13.49 -3.86
C ASP A 153 35.40 12.36 -4.70
N LEU A 154 35.08 12.37 -5.99
CA LEU A 154 35.44 11.32 -6.94
C LEU A 154 36.95 11.21 -7.13
N ASP A 155 37.69 12.31 -6.98
CA ASP A 155 39.15 12.32 -7.16
C ASP A 155 39.84 11.56 -6.02
N LYS A 156 39.39 11.75 -4.78
CA LYS A 156 39.86 10.96 -3.63
C LYS A 156 39.52 9.49 -3.73
N VAL A 157 38.34 9.16 -4.27
CA VAL A 157 37.95 7.75 -4.49
C VAL A 157 38.83 7.11 -5.56
N MET A 158 39.15 7.84 -6.63
CA MET A 158 40.03 7.39 -7.70
C MET A 158 41.45 7.14 -7.18
N GLU A 159 42.02 8.08 -6.42
CA GLU A 159 43.35 7.94 -5.84
C GLU A 159 43.45 6.73 -4.90
N LYS A 160 42.43 6.53 -4.06
CA LYS A 160 42.34 5.39 -3.14
C LYS A 160 42.16 4.04 -3.87
N PHE A 161 41.47 4.05 -5.01
CA PHE A 161 41.30 2.86 -5.85
C PHE A 161 42.58 2.48 -6.58
N VAL A 162 43.32 3.48 -7.10
CA VAL A 162 44.64 3.30 -7.71
C VAL A 162 45.64 2.80 -6.68
N SER A 163 45.66 3.38 -5.47
CA SER A 163 46.57 2.96 -4.39
C SER A 163 46.28 1.56 -3.85
N ALA A 164 45.03 1.09 -3.93
CA ALA A 164 44.64 -0.24 -3.47
C ALA A 164 44.98 -1.36 -4.47
N LYS A 165 45.24 -1.03 -5.75
CA LYS A 165 45.51 -2.01 -6.81
C LYS A 165 47.01 -2.26 -6.98
N THR A 166 47.69 -2.69 -5.93
CA THR A 166 49.11 -3.09 -6.00
C THR A 166 49.28 -4.54 -6.47
N ARG A 167 49.12 -4.80 -7.79
CA ARG A 167 49.71 -5.91 -8.60
C ARG A 167 48.92 -6.08 -9.93
N ARG A 168 49.50 -6.29 -11.12
CA ARG A 168 50.83 -6.73 -11.59
C ARG A 168 51.20 -5.95 -12.87
N THR A 169 52.40 -5.38 -12.94
CA THR A 169 53.11 -5.17 -14.20
C THR A 169 54.28 -6.14 -14.19
N ASP A 170 54.08 -7.33 -14.77
CA ASP A 170 55.22 -8.16 -15.16
C ASP A 170 55.95 -7.43 -16.28
N PHE A 171 57.25 -7.26 -16.08
CA PHE A 171 58.17 -6.71 -17.06
C PHE A 171 58.26 -7.65 -18.25
N GLY A 172 57.63 -7.27 -19.36
CA GLY A 172 57.90 -7.80 -20.69
C GLY A 172 58.42 -6.68 -21.58
N GLN A 173 59.73 -6.40 -21.50
CA GLN A 173 60.45 -5.69 -22.55
C GLN A 173 61.35 -6.72 -23.26
N PHE A 174 61.03 -6.97 -24.52
CA PHE A 174 61.98 -7.47 -25.52
C PHE A 174 62.87 -6.32 -25.99
#